data_AF-Q2BXY6-F1
#
_entry.id   AF-Q2BXY6-F1
#
_cell.length_a   1.000
_cell.length_b   1.000
_cell.length_c   1.000
_cell.angle_alpha   90.00
_cell.angle_beta   90.00
_cell.angle_gamma   90.00
#
_symmetry.space_group_name_H-M   'P 1'
#
loop_
_entity.id
_entity.type
_entity.pdbx_description
1 polymer ?
#
loop_
_entity_poly.entity_id
_entity_poly.type
_entity_poly.pdbx_seq_one_letter_code
_entity_poly.pdbx_strand_id
1 'polypeptide(L)'
;MAITIRDIDKHYYMIESLKSLTNSNVTTKALINGGYLAVDLGQKLEKERLKRIKAESELQELKQKFSSYIKSKEELLDALK
;
A
#
# COMPACT_ATOMS: atom_id res chain seq x y z
N MET A 1 -29.52 -31.87 9.34
CA MET A 1 -29.60 -30.65 8.51
C MET A 1 -28.49 -29.72 8.95
N ALA A 2 -27.45 -29.55 8.14
CA ALA A 2 -26.37 -28.63 8.49
C ALA A 2 -26.89 -27.19 8.32
N ILE A 3 -27.27 -26.55 9.42
CA ILE A 3 -27.55 -25.11 9.47
C ILE A 3 -26.20 -24.42 9.31
N THR A 4 -25.76 -24.28 8.06
CA THR A 4 -24.66 -23.38 7.75
C THR A 4 -25.23 -21.98 7.92
N ILE A 5 -24.75 -21.26 8.94
CA ILE A 5 -24.91 -19.81 9.04
C ILE A 5 -24.13 -19.23 7.85
N ARG A 6 -24.70 -19.31 6.65
CA ARG A 6 -24.23 -18.51 5.52
C ARG A 6 -24.70 -17.12 5.86
N ASP A 7 -23.75 -16.22 6.01
CA ASP A 7 -23.96 -14.79 6.17
C ASP A 7 -24.43 -14.22 4.81
N ILE A 8 -25.59 -14.71 4.35
CA ILE A 8 -26.14 -14.50 2.99
C ILE A 8 -26.29 -13.02 2.73
N ASP A 9 -26.70 -12.26 3.76
CA ASP A 9 -26.87 -10.82 3.70
C ASP A 9 -25.53 -10.12 3.46
N LYS A 10 -24.45 -10.50 4.17
CA LYS A 10 -23.12 -9.93 3.94
C LYS A 10 -22.61 -10.22 2.54
N HIS A 11 -22.78 -11.44 2.04
CA HIS A 11 -22.38 -11.78 0.68
C HIS A 11 -23.22 -11.03 -0.37
N TYR A 12 -24.50 -10.81 -0.12
CA TYR A 12 -25.38 -10.02 -0.97
C TYR A 12 -24.90 -8.56 -1.07
N TYR A 13 -24.67 -7.89 0.06
CA TYR A 13 -24.17 -6.51 0.07
C TYR A 13 -22.78 -6.38 -0.55
N MET A 14 -21.91 -7.37 -0.33
CA MET A 14 -20.59 -7.42 -0.97
C MET A 14 -20.71 -7.50 -2.50
N ILE A 15 -21.57 -8.38 -3.02
CA ILE A 15 -21.79 -8.54 -4.45
C ILE A 15 -22.38 -7.27 -5.07
N GLU A 16 -23.36 -6.63 -4.42
CA GLU A 16 -23.95 -5.37 -4.91
C GLU A 16 -22.92 -4.23 -4.92
N SER A 17 -22.07 -4.15 -3.89
CA SER A 17 -20.96 -3.20 -3.86
C SER A 17 -19.99 -3.45 -5.02
N LEU A 18 -19.69 -4.71 -5.30
CA LEU A 18 -18.77 -5.13 -6.35
C LEU A 18 -19.35 -4.90 -7.75
N LYS A 19 -20.66 -5.06 -7.93
CA LYS A 19 -21.39 -4.67 -9.16
C LYS A 19 -21.32 -3.17 -9.39
N SER A 20 -21.52 -2.36 -8.35
CA SER A 20 -21.39 -0.90 -8.43
C SER A 20 -19.96 -0.48 -8.78
N LEU A 21 -18.95 -1.10 -8.14
CA LEU A 21 -17.52 -0.84 -8.41
C LEU A 21 -17.11 -1.21 -9.84
N THR A 22 -17.70 -2.26 -10.40
CA THR A 22 -17.36 -2.78 -11.74
C THR A 22 -18.33 -2.31 -12.84
N ASN A 23 -19.28 -1.43 -12.51
CA ASN A 23 -20.37 -0.98 -13.40
C ASN A 23 -21.04 -2.14 -14.16
N SER A 24 -21.29 -3.25 -13.46
CA SER A 24 -21.87 -4.44 -14.08
C SER A 24 -23.08 -4.93 -13.30
N ASN A 25 -24.21 -5.07 -14.01
CA ASN A 25 -25.45 -5.61 -13.43
C ASN A 25 -25.40 -7.14 -13.26
N VAL A 26 -24.40 -7.81 -13.84
CA VAL A 26 -24.27 -9.27 -13.84
C VAL A 26 -23.26 -9.70 -12.79
N THR A 27 -23.71 -10.46 -11.78
CA THR A 27 -22.90 -10.94 -10.66
C THR A 27 -21.61 -11.63 -11.11
N THR A 28 -21.69 -12.51 -12.11
CA THR A 28 -20.51 -13.26 -12.63
C THR A 28 -19.49 -12.33 -13.28
N LYS A 29 -19.95 -11.36 -14.08
CA LYS A 29 -19.08 -10.38 -14.74
C LYS A 29 -18.45 -9.43 -13.73
N ALA A 30 -19.21 -9.01 -12.72
CA ALA A 30 -18.70 -8.22 -11.60
C ALA A 30 -17.59 -8.99 -10.86
N LEU A 31 -17.82 -10.25 -10.49
CA LEU A 31 -16.83 -11.08 -9.78
C LEU A 31 -15.54 -11.26 -10.59
N ILE A 32 -15.63 -11.55 -11.89
CA ILE A 32 -14.46 -11.71 -12.76
C ILE A 32 -13.67 -10.39 -12.82
N ASN A 33 -14.35 -9.28 -13.07
CA ASN A 33 -13.73 -7.95 -13.12
C ASN A 33 -13.13 -7.55 -11.77
N GLY A 34 -13.81 -7.86 -10.66
CA GLY A 34 -13.31 -7.66 -9.31
C GLY A 34 -12.06 -8.47 -9.02
N GLY A 35 -11.99 -9.71 -9.52
CA GLY A 35 -10.79 -10.54 -9.46
C GLY A 35 -9.59 -9.90 -10.17
N TYR A 36 -9.79 -9.42 -11.40
CA TYR A 36 -8.72 -8.70 -12.13
C TYR A 36 -8.31 -7.40 -11.43
N LEU A 37 -9.27 -6.63 -10.93
CA LEU A 37 -9.00 -5.40 -10.17
C LEU A 37 -8.21 -5.68 -8.89
N ALA A 38 -8.55 -6.73 -8.15
CA ALA A 38 -7.84 -7.11 -6.93
C ALA A 38 -6.37 -7.45 -7.22
N VAL A 39 -6.11 -8.17 -8.31
CA VAL A 39 -4.74 -8.50 -8.73
C VAL A 39 -3.97 -7.24 -9.14
N ASP A 40 -4.56 -6.36 -9.95
CA ASP A 40 -3.92 -5.11 -10.38
C ASP A 40 -3.63 -4.17 -9.19
N LEU A 41 -4.58 -4.02 -8.28
CA LEU A 41 -4.40 -3.24 -7.05
C LEU A 41 -3.30 -3.83 -6.16
N GLY A 42 -3.25 -5.14 -6.02
CA GLY A 42 -2.16 -5.81 -5.29
C GLY A 42 -0.79 -5.53 -5.89
N GLN A 43 -0.68 -5.58 -7.22
CA GLN A 43 0.58 -5.25 -7.92
C GLN A 43 0.97 -3.78 -7.77
N LYS A 44 0.01 -2.86 -7.85
CA LYS A 44 0.25 -1.41 -7.64
C LYS A 44 0.69 -1.12 -6.21
N LEU A 45 0.02 -1.72 -5.23
CA LEU A 45 0.36 -1.59 -3.81
C LEU A 45 1.79 -2.06 -3.55
N GLU A 46 2.18 -3.22 -4.10
CA GLU A 46 3.53 -3.74 -3.91
C GLU A 46 4.60 -2.84 -4.56
N LYS A 47 4.32 -2.30 -5.75
CA LYS A 47 5.19 -1.31 -6.39
C LYS A 47 5.34 -0.04 -5.55
N GLU A 48 4.25 0.49 -4.99
CA GLU A 48 4.31 1.66 -4.12
C GLU A 48 5.06 1.37 -2.82
N ARG A 49 4.87 0.19 -2.23
CA ARG A 49 5.60 -0.26 -1.05
C ARG A 49 7.10 -0.29 -1.31
N LEU A 50 7.53 -0.85 -2.43
CA LEU A 50 8.95 -0.87 -2.83
C LEU A 50 9.50 0.55 -3.05
N LYS A 51 8.75 1.43 -3.71
CA LYS A 51 9.15 2.84 -3.88
C LYS A 51 9.30 3.55 -2.54
N ARG A 52 8.36 3.32 -1.62
CA ARG A 52 8.39 3.88 -0.27
C ARG A 52 9.63 3.43 0.50
N ILE A 53 9.91 2.12 0.51
CA ILE A 53 11.09 1.57 1.18
C ILE A 53 12.37 2.19 0.63
N LYS A 54 12.47 2.31 -0.71
CA LYS A 54 13.62 2.94 -1.36
C LYS A 54 13.76 4.41 -0.95
N ALA A 55 12.68 5.19 -1.00
CA ALA A 55 12.70 6.60 -0.61
C ALA A 55 13.04 6.79 0.88
N GLU A 56 12.53 5.93 1.76
CA GLU A 56 12.85 5.95 3.19
C GLU A 56 14.34 5.65 3.43
N SER A 57 14.91 4.68 2.71
CA SER A 57 16.35 4.37 2.74
C SER A 57 17.20 5.56 2.29
N GLU A 58 16.88 6.16 1.14
CA GLU A 58 17.61 7.31 0.61
C GLU A 58 17.56 8.51 1.57
N LEU A 59 16.40 8.74 2.19
CA LEU A 59 16.21 9.80 3.17
C LEU A 59 17.03 9.55 4.45
N GLN A 60 17.11 8.29 4.89
CA GLN A 60 17.93 7.91 6.04
C GLN A 60 19.42 8.11 5.75
N GLU A 61 19.90 7.70 4.58
CA GLU A 61 21.28 7.94 4.16
C GLU A 61 21.61 9.43 4.10
N LEU A 62 20.70 10.24 3.55
CA LEU A 62 20.89 11.69 3.45
C LEU A 62 20.98 12.32 4.85
N LYS A 63 20.09 11.94 5.76
CA LYS A 63 20.13 12.40 7.16
C LYS A 63 21.45 12.04 7.85
N GLN A 64 21.95 10.83 7.64
CA GLN A 64 23.25 10.42 8.17
C GLN A 64 24.39 11.28 7.62
N LYS A 65 24.43 11.50 6.30
CA LYS A 65 25.44 12.37 5.67
C LYS A 65 25.40 13.80 6.22
N PHE A 66 24.21 14.37 6.37
CA PHE A 66 24.05 15.70 6.96
C PHE A 66 24.49 15.74 8.42
N SER A 67 24.11 14.75 9.22
CA SER A 67 24.53 14.66 10.62
C SER A 67 26.06 14.58 10.74
N SER A 68 26.70 13.76 9.91
CA SER A 68 28.17 13.65 9.87
C SER A 68 28.82 14.97 9.46
N TYR A 69 28.28 15.65 8.44
CA TYR A 69 28.78 16.94 7.99
C TYR A 69 28.69 18.01 9.09
N ILE A 70 27.54 18.11 9.77
CA ILE A 70 27.36 19.05 10.88
C ILE A 70 28.36 18.76 11.99
N LYS A 71 28.50 17.48 12.37
CA LYS A 71 29.46 17.06 13.41
C LYS A 71 30.90 17.41 13.03
N SER A 72 31.33 17.10 11.82
CA SER A 72 32.70 17.44 11.36
C SER A 72 32.92 18.96 11.30
N LYS A 73 31.88 19.75 10.99
CA LYS A 73 31.96 21.21 11.03
C LYS A 73 32.11 21.72 12.47
N GLU A 74 31.36 21.17 13.41
CA GLU A 74 31.47 21.52 14.84
C GLU A 74 32.86 21.16 15.39
N GLU A 75 33.36 19.96 15.11
CA GLU A 75 34.70 19.53 15.51
C GLU A 75 35.80 20.44 14.96
N LEU A 76 35.68 20.89 13.71
CA LEU A 76 36.63 21.82 13.11
C LEU A 76 36.58 23.21 13.76
N LEU A 77 35.38 23.70 14.10
CA LEU A 77 35.22 24.97 14.80
C LEU A 77 35.79 24.92 16.22
N ASP A 78 35.63 23.80 16.92
CA ASP A 78 36.22 23.59 18.25
C ASP A 78 37.74 23.46 18.18
N ALA A 79 38.30 22.83 17.14
CA ALA A 79 39.75 22.71 16.95
C ALA A 79 40.44 24.05 16.59
N LEU A 80 39.69 25.04 16.09
CA LEU A 80 40.17 26.39 15.77
C LEU A 80 40.06 27.37 16.95
N LYS A 81 39.47 26.94 18.07
CA LYS A 81 39.29 27.71 19.31
C LYS A 81 40.44 27.49 20.28
#